data_AF-A0A1M4UAT5-F1
#
_entry.id   AF-A0A1M4UAT5-F1
#
_cell.length_a   1.000
_cell.length_b   1.000
_cell.length_c   1.000
_cell.angle_alpha   90.00
_cell.angle_beta   90.00
_cell.angle_gamma   90.00
#
_symmetry.space_group_name_H-M   'P 1'
#
loop_
_entity.id
_entity.type
_entity.pdbx_description
1 polymer ?
#
loop_
_entity_poly.entity_id
_entity_poly.type
_entity_poly.pdbx_seq_one_letter_code
_entity_poly.pdbx_strand_id
1 'polypeptide(L)'
;MVILGLGGKTGSYRHATGTARVISHISPTMLSTLTLTLYDGTTLKEAADRGDFLPLTPYETMVDLKELICHIRVANPCIFRSDHISNLLPLAGVLNKDRDKMLQEIHEILDFLKDKHNG
;
A
#
# COMPACT_ATOMS: atom_id res chain seq x y z
N MET A 1 -4.42 10.86 2.09
CA MET A 1 -4.62 9.45 2.46
C MET A 1 -4.80 8.62 1.19
N VAL A 2 -4.30 7.37 1.18
CA VAL A 2 -4.39 6.41 0.06
C VAL A 2 -4.90 5.07 0.60
N ILE A 3 -5.72 4.35 -0.17
CA ILE A 3 -6.24 3.02 0.20
C ILE A 3 -5.49 1.95 -0.60
N LEU A 4 -4.62 1.20 0.07
CA LEU A 4 -3.90 0.05 -0.49
C LEU A 4 -4.88 -1.04 -0.90
N GLY A 5 -4.61 -1.70 -2.03
CA GLY A 5 -5.46 -2.78 -2.55
C GLY A 5 -6.75 -2.32 -3.24
N LEU A 6 -7.03 -1.02 -3.34
CA LEU A 6 -8.22 -0.49 -4.04
C LEU A 6 -8.25 -0.89 -5.53
N GLY A 7 -7.09 -1.05 -6.15
CA GLY A 7 -6.98 -1.52 -7.54
C GLY A 7 -7.32 -3.01 -7.74
N GLY A 8 -7.48 -3.78 -6.66
CA GLY A 8 -7.54 -5.26 -6.73
C GLY A 8 -6.27 -5.87 -7.36
N LYS A 9 -6.25 -7.19 -7.51
CA LYS A 9 -5.08 -7.92 -8.04
C LYS A 9 -4.67 -7.47 -9.43
N THR A 10 -5.62 -7.21 -10.32
CA THR A 10 -5.36 -6.82 -11.71
C THR A 10 -4.95 -5.36 -11.85
N GLY A 11 -5.38 -4.49 -10.93
CA GLY A 11 -5.13 -3.05 -10.99
C GLY A 11 -4.08 -2.53 -10.00
N SER A 12 -3.55 -3.37 -9.09
CA SER A 12 -2.66 -2.93 -8.01
C SER A 12 -1.43 -2.17 -8.51
N TYR A 13 -0.67 -2.70 -9.47
CA TYR A 13 0.51 -2.00 -9.99
C TYR A 13 0.16 -0.61 -10.59
N ARG A 14 -0.95 -0.53 -11.35
CA ARG A 14 -1.43 0.74 -11.92
C ARG A 14 -1.88 1.71 -10.83
N HIS A 15 -2.56 1.19 -9.80
CA HIS A 15 -2.99 1.97 -8.64
C HIS A 15 -1.77 2.54 -7.89
N ALA A 16 -0.79 1.71 -7.52
CA ALA A 16 0.40 2.13 -6.80
C ALA A 16 1.21 3.18 -7.57
N THR A 17 1.55 2.90 -8.84
CA THR A 17 2.37 3.80 -9.67
C THR A 17 1.64 5.07 -10.06
N GLY A 18 0.35 4.99 -10.40
CA GLY A 18 -0.48 6.16 -10.71
C GLY A 18 -0.65 7.07 -9.50
N THR A 19 -0.89 6.49 -8.32
CA THR A 19 -0.98 7.24 -7.06
C THR A 19 0.37 7.86 -6.71
N ALA A 20 1.47 7.11 -6.81
CA ALA A 20 2.82 7.63 -6.58
C ALA A 20 3.12 8.83 -7.47
N ARG A 21 2.72 8.78 -8.75
CA ARG A 21 2.85 9.91 -9.67
C ARG A 21 2.10 11.12 -9.14
N VAL A 22 0.81 11.00 -8.82
CA VAL A 22 0.00 12.11 -8.31
C VAL A 22 0.58 12.70 -7.03
N ILE A 23 0.96 11.86 -6.06
CA ILE A 23 1.58 12.29 -4.80
C ILE A 23 2.90 13.03 -5.06
N SER A 24 3.72 12.54 -5.98
CA SER A 24 5.00 13.19 -6.33
C SER A 24 4.79 14.58 -6.91
N HIS A 25 3.73 14.78 -7.72
CA HIS A 25 3.39 16.09 -8.28
C HIS A 25 2.82 17.04 -7.22
N ILE A 26 1.97 16.54 -6.31
CA ILE A 26 1.39 17.34 -5.23
C ILE A 26 2.46 17.70 -4.18
N SER A 27 3.38 16.78 -3.90
CA SER A 27 4.40 16.87 -2.84
C SER A 27 3.83 17.34 -1.49
N PRO A 28 2.83 16.62 -0.92
CA PRO A 28 2.11 17.07 0.27
C PRO A 28 3.01 17.08 1.51
N THR A 29 2.59 17.79 2.57
CA THR A 29 3.28 17.79 3.87
C THR A 29 3.04 16.50 4.66
N MET A 30 1.95 15.78 4.39
CA MET A 30 1.60 14.53 5.06
C MET A 30 0.92 13.55 4.10
N LEU A 31 1.27 12.27 4.21
CA LEU A 31 0.67 11.15 3.51
C LEU A 31 0.39 10.02 4.50
N SER A 32 -0.77 9.39 4.35
CA SER A 32 -1.13 8.19 5.12
C SER A 32 -1.73 7.11 4.23
N THR A 33 -1.56 5.86 4.65
CA THR A 33 -2.14 4.68 3.99
C THR A 33 -3.10 3.94 4.90
N LEU A 34 -4.17 3.41 4.30
CA LEU A 34 -5.07 2.43 4.89
C LEU A 34 -5.09 1.21 3.99
N THR A 35 -5.24 0.02 4.57
CA THR A 35 -5.51 -1.20 3.80
C THR A 35 -7.01 -1.33 3.54
N LEU A 36 -7.39 -1.69 2.31
CA LEU A 36 -8.78 -1.94 1.95
C LEU A 36 -9.36 -3.08 2.80
N THR A 37 -10.44 -2.77 3.51
CA THR A 37 -11.28 -3.76 4.20
C THR A 37 -12.61 -3.86 3.47
N LEU A 38 -13.02 -5.08 3.13
CA LEU A 38 -14.33 -5.33 2.56
C LEU A 38 -15.35 -5.54 3.68
N TYR A 39 -16.44 -4.79 3.63
CA TYR A 39 -17.52 -4.87 4.62
C TYR A 39 -18.76 -5.49 3.99
N ASP A 40 -19.46 -6.34 4.74
CA ASP A 40 -20.70 -6.95 4.30
C ASP A 40 -21.77 -5.90 3.96
N GLY A 41 -22.57 -6.17 2.93
CA GLY A 41 -23.57 -5.23 2.41
C GLY A 41 -23.01 -4.09 1.56
N THR A 42 -21.72 -4.12 1.22
CA THR A 42 -21.12 -3.16 0.25
C THR A 42 -21.04 -3.76 -1.14
N THR A 43 -21.22 -2.92 -2.17
CA THR A 43 -21.12 -3.32 -3.58
C THR A 43 -19.76 -3.94 -3.93
N LEU A 44 -18.69 -3.48 -3.28
CA LEU A 44 -17.34 -4.03 -3.50
C LEU A 44 -17.16 -5.41 -2.88
N LYS A 45 -17.78 -5.67 -1.71
CA LYS A 45 -17.81 -7.03 -1.11
C LYS A 45 -18.61 -7.99 -1.98
N GLU A 46 -19.78 -7.57 -2.49
CA GLU A 46 -20.57 -8.38 -3.41
C GLU A 46 -19.81 -8.69 -4.71
N ALA A 47 -19.09 -7.71 -5.27
CA ALA A 47 -18.23 -7.93 -6.43
C ALA A 47 -17.10 -8.91 -6.13
N ALA A 48 -16.52 -8.87 -4.92
CA ALA A 48 -15.52 -9.83 -4.49
C ALA A 48 -16.08 -11.24 -4.36
N ASP A 49 -17.28 -11.38 -3.78
CA ASP A 49 -17.95 -12.67 -3.61
C ASP A 49 -18.33 -13.33 -4.94
N ARG A 50 -18.64 -12.53 -5.96
CA ARG A 50 -18.88 -13.00 -7.32
C ARG A 50 -17.60 -13.26 -8.13
N GLY A 51 -16.44 -12.84 -7.63
CA GLY A 51 -15.15 -12.93 -8.33
C GLY A 51 -14.89 -11.82 -9.36
N ASP A 52 -15.76 -10.81 -9.45
CA ASP A 52 -15.59 -9.63 -10.31
C ASP A 52 -14.45 -8.72 -9.80
N PHE A 53 -14.19 -8.74 -8.49
CA PHE A 53 -13.09 -8.05 -7.84
C PHE A 53 -12.22 -9.05 -7.07
N LEU A 54 -10.92 -9.07 -7.35
CA LEU A 54 -9.98 -9.92 -6.63
C LEU A 54 -9.24 -9.08 -5.58
N PRO A 55 -9.58 -9.20 -4.28
CA PRO A 55 -8.86 -8.49 -3.23
C PRO A 55 -7.41 -8.96 -3.15
N LEU A 56 -6.53 -8.10 -2.64
CA LEU A 56 -5.15 -8.46 -2.41
C LEU A 56 -5.01 -9.36 -1.18
N THR A 57 -4.15 -10.36 -1.28
CA THR A 57 -3.62 -11.09 -0.13
C THR A 57 -2.72 -10.18 0.73
N PRO A 58 -2.34 -10.59 1.96
CA PRO A 58 -1.39 -9.84 2.77
C PRO A 58 -0.05 -9.61 2.06
N TYR A 59 0.49 -10.62 1.38
CA TYR A 59 1.72 -10.49 0.60
C TYR A 59 1.57 -9.47 -0.54
N GLU A 60 0.50 -9.57 -1.32
CA GLU A 60 0.23 -8.64 -2.43
C GLU A 60 -0.01 -7.21 -1.94
N THR A 61 -0.60 -7.03 -0.76
CA THR A 61 -0.79 -5.72 -0.12
C THR A 61 0.57 -5.08 0.22
N MET A 62 1.51 -5.87 0.73
CA MET A 62 2.88 -5.39 0.98
C MET A 62 3.62 -5.07 -0.32
N VAL A 63 3.37 -5.82 -1.39
CA VAL A 63 3.88 -5.48 -2.73
C VAL A 63 3.28 -4.15 -3.22
N ASP A 64 1.97 -3.93 -3.05
CA ASP A 64 1.30 -2.66 -3.41
C ASP A 64 1.91 -1.46 -2.67
N LEU A 65 2.14 -1.61 -1.36
CA LEU A 65 2.81 -0.59 -0.53
C LEU A 65 4.26 -0.36 -0.99
N LYS A 66 5.02 -1.44 -1.25
CA LYS A 66 6.40 -1.36 -1.76
C LYS A 66 6.45 -0.57 -3.06
N GLU A 67 5.58 -0.89 -4.02
CA GLU A 67 5.52 -0.21 -5.32
C GLU A 67 5.15 1.27 -5.15
N LEU A 68 4.21 1.59 -4.27
CA LEU A 68 3.83 2.97 -3.95
C LEU A 68 5.04 3.77 -3.40
N ILE A 69 5.69 3.28 -2.34
CA ILE A 69 6.84 3.97 -1.71
C ILE A 69 8.03 4.05 -2.66
N CYS A 70 8.29 2.99 -3.43
CA CYS A 70 9.38 2.93 -4.39
C CYS A 70 9.25 4.00 -5.49
N HIS A 71 8.02 4.32 -5.91
CA HIS A 71 7.77 5.29 -7.00
C HIS A 71 7.53 6.73 -6.52
N ILE A 72 7.26 6.97 -5.24
CA ILE A 72 7.07 8.33 -4.72
C ILE A 72 8.38 9.13 -4.75
N ARG A 73 8.32 10.34 -5.31
CA ARG A 73 9.40 11.33 -5.33
C ARG A 73 8.83 12.69 -4.91
N VAL A 74 9.02 13.06 -3.65
CA VAL A 74 8.57 14.36 -3.13
C VAL A 74 9.75 15.31 -2.99
N ALA A 75 9.57 16.57 -3.39
CA ALA A 75 10.61 17.59 -3.31
C ALA A 75 10.79 18.11 -1.87
N ASN A 76 9.69 18.19 -1.13
CA ASN A 76 9.66 18.69 0.25
C ASN A 76 9.47 17.57 1.27
N PRO A 77 9.83 17.78 2.55
CA PRO A 77 9.53 16.84 3.61
C PRO A 77 8.04 16.50 3.66
N CYS A 78 7.75 15.20 3.58
CA CYS A 78 6.40 14.66 3.67
C CYS A 78 6.36 13.61 4.77
N ILE A 79 5.58 13.86 5.83
CA ILE A 79 5.40 12.92 6.93
C ILE A 79 4.55 11.75 6.44
N PHE A 80 5.06 10.52 6.58
CA PHE A 80 4.37 9.30 6.21
C PHE A 80 3.93 8.50 7.42
N ARG A 81 2.68 8.01 7.39
CA ARG A 81 2.08 7.16 8.44
C ARG A 81 1.24 6.04 7.85
N SER A 82 1.52 4.81 8.27
CA SER A 82 0.77 3.59 7.97
C SER A 82 0.44 2.83 9.26
N ASP A 83 0.15 3.53 10.35
CA ASP A 83 -0.03 3.02 11.71
C ASP A 83 -1.50 2.77 12.10
N HIS A 84 -2.44 2.88 11.16
CA HIS A 84 -3.82 2.48 11.40
C HIS A 84 -3.93 0.96 11.60
N ILE A 85 -4.86 0.52 12.46
CA ILE A 85 -5.04 -0.90 12.85
C ILE A 85 -5.33 -1.85 11.67
N SER A 86 -5.81 -1.31 10.55
CA SER A 86 -6.05 -2.11 9.34
C SER A 86 -4.77 -2.43 8.56
N ASN A 87 -3.63 -1.80 8.87
CA ASN A 87 -2.39 -2.01 8.14
C ASN A 87 -1.58 -3.17 8.73
N LEU A 88 -0.98 -3.95 7.84
CA LEU A 88 -0.14 -5.11 8.19
C LEU A 88 1.18 -4.72 8.83
N LEU A 89 1.75 -3.59 8.42
CA LEU A 89 3.02 -3.07 8.92
C LEU A 89 2.81 -1.62 9.41
N PRO A 90 2.96 -1.35 10.72
CA PRO A 90 3.06 0.02 11.19
C PRO A 90 4.35 0.64 10.65
N LEU A 91 4.21 1.56 9.70
CA LEU A 91 5.34 2.22 9.05
C LEU A 91 5.25 3.74 9.24
N ALA A 92 6.36 4.37 9.63
CA ALA A 92 6.41 5.80 9.89
C ALA A 92 7.77 6.40 9.52
N GLY A 93 7.75 7.57 8.90
CA GLY A 93 8.98 8.29 8.52
C GLY A 93 8.69 9.59 7.79
N VAL A 94 9.72 10.17 7.20
CA VAL A 94 9.63 11.32 6.29
C VAL A 94 10.07 10.88 4.90
N LEU A 95 9.18 10.90 3.91
CA LEU A 95 9.37 10.22 2.61
C LEU A 95 10.63 10.61 1.84
N ASN A 96 11.06 11.86 1.87
CA ASN A 96 12.28 12.27 1.17
C ASN A 96 13.57 11.92 1.93
N LYS A 97 13.49 11.49 3.19
CA LYS A 97 14.65 11.13 4.02
C LYS A 97 14.72 9.63 4.31
N ASP A 98 13.59 9.04 4.65
CA ASP A 98 13.51 7.70 5.23
C ASP A 98 13.04 6.64 4.22
N ARG A 99 12.93 6.97 2.92
CA ARG A 99 12.40 6.05 1.90
C ARG A 99 13.12 4.71 1.88
N ASP A 100 14.44 4.73 1.85
CA ASP A 100 15.22 3.50 1.68
C ASP A 100 15.14 2.62 2.93
N LYS A 101 15.07 3.23 4.12
CA LYS A 101 14.76 2.55 5.39
C LYS A 101 13.36 1.92 5.35
N MET A 102 12.35 2.68 4.94
CA MET A 102 10.98 2.18 4.82
C MET A 102 10.87 1.01 3.83
N LEU A 103 11.58 1.07 2.70
CA LEU A 103 11.64 -0.03 1.73
C LEU A 103 12.32 -1.27 2.32
N GLN A 104 13.35 -1.11 3.15
CA GLN A 104 14.00 -2.21 3.85
C GLN A 104 13.03 -2.91 4.82
N GLU A 105 12.31 -2.15 5.65
CA GLU A 105 11.29 -2.69 6.56
C GLU A 105 10.19 -3.46 5.80
N ILE A 106 9.77 -2.94 4.63
CA ILE A 106 8.82 -3.62 3.76
C ILE A 106 9.39 -4.94 3.19
N HIS A 107 10.66 -4.96 2.78
CA HIS A 107 11.30 -6.18 2.28
C HIS A 107 11.39 -7.28 3.34
N GLU A 108 11.73 -6.93 4.59
CA GLU A 108 11.78 -7.89 5.70
C GLU A 108 10.42 -8.59 5.92
N ILE A 109 9.33 -7.83 5.85
CA ILE A 109 7.97 -8.40 5.93
C ILE A 109 7.64 -9.25 4.70
N LEU A 110 8.01 -8.80 3.50
CA LEU A 110 7.77 -9.58 2.28
C LEU A 110 8.48 -10.93 2.34
N ASP A 111 9.71 -10.99 2.83
CA ASP A 111 10.45 -12.23 2.96
C ASP A 111 9.85 -13.14 4.04
N PHE A 112 9.45 -12.59 5.19
CA PHE A 112 8.69 -13.35 6.20
C PHE A 112 7.38 -13.94 5.66
N LEU A 113 6.66 -13.20 4.83
CA LEU A 113 5.39 -13.66 4.23
C LEU A 113 5.61 -14.70 3.14
N LYS A 114 6.71 -14.65 2.37
CA LYS A 114 7.05 -15.70 1.38
C LYS A 114 7.28 -17.04 2.05
N ASP A 115 8.02 -17.05 3.17
CA ASP A 115 8.35 -18.28 3.89
C ASP A 115 7.10 -18.98 4.44
N LYS A 116 6.05 -18.22 4.78
CA LYS A 116 4.75 -18.77 5.17
C LYS A 116 3.83 -19.15 4.00
N HIS A 117 4.06 -18.62 2.80
CA HIS A 117 3.22 -18.93 1.64
C HIS A 117 3.65 -20.23 0.94
N ASN A 118 4.91 -20.66 1.13
CA ASN A 118 5.49 -21.88 0.57
C ASN A 118 5.50 -23.07 1.54
N GLY A 119 4.85 -22.95 2.71
CA GLY A 119 4.74 -23.99 3.75
C GLY A 119 3.34 -24.58 3.88
#